data_AF-A0A0B5D8H6-F1
#
_entry.id   AF-A0A0B5D8H6-F1
#
_cell.length_a   1.000
_cell.length_b   1.000
_cell.length_c   1.000
_cell.angle_alpha   90.00
_cell.angle_beta   90.00
_cell.angle_gamma   90.00
#
_symmetry.space_group_name_H-M   'P 1'
#
loop_
_entity.id
_entity.type
_entity.pdbx_description
1 polymer ?
#
loop_
_entity_poly.entity_id
_entity_poly.type
_entity_poly.pdbx_seq_one_letter_code
_entity_poly.pdbx_strand_id
1 'polypeptide(L)' 'MRPTIIDADTGRTLWRVADCAAHCGISDATWRSYARKNMPPPPVAHLDPRIPLWDAQAVQDWHAGRPGAAKV' A
#
# COMPACT_ATOMS: atom_id res chain seq x y z
N MET A 1 -12.03 16.40 4.23
CA MET A 1 -10.60 16.60 3.88
C MET A 1 -9.89 15.25 3.92
N ARG A 2 -9.07 14.88 2.93
CA ARG A 2 -8.26 13.65 2.95
C ARG A 2 -6.77 14.04 2.86
N PRO A 3 -6.01 14.01 3.96
CA PRO A 3 -4.59 14.31 3.90
C PRO A 3 -3.83 13.20 3.16
N THR A 4 -2.77 13.57 2.44
CA THR A 4 -1.90 12.65 1.69
C THR A 4 -0.48 12.77 2.22
N ILE A 5 0.20 11.64 2.37
CA ILE A 5 1.62 11.59 2.75
C ILE A 5 2.43 11.61 1.47
N ILE A 6 3.28 12.62 1.33
CA ILE A 6 4.21 12.75 0.21
C ILE A 6 5.63 12.66 0.77
N ASP A 7 6.43 11.81 0.15
CA ASP A 7 7.87 11.78 0.39
C ASP A 7 8.49 13.08 -0.13
N ALA A 8 9.13 13.84 0.74
CA ALA A 8 9.61 15.19 0.41
C ALA A 8 10.80 15.18 -0.58
N ASP A 9 11.61 14.13 -0.58
CA ASP A 9 12.81 14.02 -1.40
C ASP A 9 12.49 13.53 -2.82
N THR A 10 11.53 12.62 -2.94
CA THR A 10 11.19 11.95 -4.21
C THR A 10 9.88 12.44 -4.82
N GLY A 11 9.06 13.17 -4.06
CA GLY A 11 7.72 13.61 -4.45
C GLY A 11 6.71 12.45 -4.58
N ARG A 12 7.06 11.25 -4.11
CA ARG A 12 6.22 10.06 -4.25
C ARG A 12 5.10 10.06 -3.23
N THR A 13 3.93 9.59 -3.67
CA THR A 13 2.80 9.40 -2.76
C THR A 13 3.01 8.12 -1.97
N LEU A 14 2.94 8.26 -0.65
CA LEU A 14 3.07 7.15 0.28
C LEU A 14 1.72 6.80 0.90
N TRP A 15 1.44 5.50 0.93
CA TRP A 15 0.20 4.94 1.45
C TRP A 15 0.43 4.19 2.75
N ARG A 16 -0.50 4.36 3.69
CA ARG A 16 -0.59 3.50 4.86
C ARG A 16 -1.34 2.22 4.50
N VAL A 17 -1.41 1.30 5.47
CA VAL A 17 -2.21 0.08 5.36
C VAL A 17 -3.64 0.36 4.88
N ALA A 18 -4.32 1.34 5.49
CA ALA A 18 -5.70 1.66 5.16
C ALA A 18 -5.87 2.15 3.70
N ASP A 19 -4.93 2.97 3.22
CA ASP A 19 -4.95 3.49 1.86
C ASP A 19 -4.69 2.37 0.83
N CYS A 20 -3.73 1.48 1.12
CA CYS A 20 -3.45 0.31 0.28
C CYS A 20 -4.64 -0.66 0.23
N ALA A 21 -5.23 -0.94 1.40
CA ALA A 21 -6.37 -1.85 1.53
C ALA A 21 -7.60 -1.32 0.79
N ALA A 22 -7.90 -0.02 0.96
CA ALA A 22 -8.98 0.65 0.24
C ALA A 22 -8.77 0.61 -1.28
N HIS A 23 -7.55 0.87 -1.77
CA HIS A 23 -7.24 0.78 -3.19
C HIS A 23 -7.44 -0.64 -3.75
N CYS A 24 -7.01 -1.66 -3.00
CA CYS A 24 -7.11 -3.06 -3.42
C CYS A 24 -8.49 -3.69 -3.17
N GLY A 25 -9.45 -2.95 -2.59
CA GLY A 25 -10.78 -3.49 -2.26
C GLY A 25 -10.77 -4.58 -1.18
N ILE A 26 -9.82 -4.55 -0.25
CA ILE A 26 -9.67 -5.55 0.82
C ILE A 26 -9.68 -4.89 2.21
N SER A 27 -9.77 -5.70 3.27
CA SER A 27 -9.63 -5.20 4.65
C SER A 27 -8.17 -4.90 5.01
N ASP A 28 -7.95 -3.97 5.94
CA ASP A 28 -6.64 -3.67 6.54
C ASP A 28 -5.95 -4.92 7.10
N ALA A 29 -6.72 -5.83 7.70
CA ALA A 29 -6.22 -7.09 8.24
C ALA A 29 -5.71 -8.01 7.12
N THR A 30 -6.43 -8.06 5.99
CA THR A 30 -6.02 -8.79 4.79
C THR A 30 -4.73 -8.20 4.21
N TRP A 31 -4.64 -6.86 4.10
CA TRP A 31 -3.41 -6.21 3.64
C TRP A 31 -2.22 -6.52 4.55
N ARG A 32 -2.38 -6.42 5.88
CA ARG A 32 -1.33 -6.77 6.85
C ARG A 32 -0.92 -8.23 6.73
N SER A 33 -1.86 -9.14 6.51
CA SER A 33 -1.57 -10.56 6.27
C SER A 33 -0.75 -10.76 4.99
N TYR A 34 -1.10 -10.05 3.91
CA TYR A 34 -0.33 -10.07 2.66
C TYR A 34 1.08 -9.52 2.85
N ALA A 35 1.23 -8.39 3.54
CA ALA A 35 2.53 -7.80 3.85
C ALA A 35 3.42 -8.77 4.66
N ARG A 36 2.86 -9.46 5.66
CA ARG A 36 3.59 -10.50 6.42
C ARG A 36 4.05 -11.68 5.56
N LYS A 37 3.32 -11.98 4.49
CA LYS A 37 3.66 -13.03 3.52
C LYS A 37 4.59 -12.52 2.40
N ASN A 38 5.05 -11.27 2.45
CA ASN A 38 5.84 -10.62 1.40
C ASN A 38 5.16 -10.70 0.01
N MET A 39 3.82 -10.67 -0.02
CA MET A 39 3.05 -10.72 -1.25
C MET A 39 2.97 -9.37 -1.98
N PRO A 40 2.66 -8.24 -1.31
CA PRO A 40 2.75 -6.91 -1.90
C PRO A 40 4.22 -6.45 -1.89
N PRO A 41 4.53 -5.34 -2.59
CA PRO A 41 5.85 -4.71 -2.48
C PRO A 41 6.20 -4.41 -1.01
N PRO A 42 7.50 -4.47 -0.65
CA PRO A 42 7.94 -4.11 0.70
C PRO A 42 7.64 -2.63 0.99
N PRO A 43 7.40 -2.27 2.27
CA PRO A 43 7.27 -0.87 2.65
C PRO A 43 8.57 -0.11 2.35
N VAL A 44 8.45 1.08 1.79
CA VAL A 44 9.58 1.93 1.39
C VAL A 44 10.03 2.86 2.52
N ALA A 45 9.13 3.16 3.46
CA ALA A 45 9.41 4.03 4.59
C ALA A 45 8.56 3.64 5.81
N HIS A 46 8.85 4.27 6.94
CA HIS A 46 8.05 4.15 8.16
C HIS A 46 7.78 5.57 8.68
N LEU A 47 6.51 5.94 8.83
CA LEU A 47 6.13 7.22 9.45
C LEU A 47 6.51 7.24 10.93
N ASP A 48 6.34 6.08 11.55
CA ASP A 48 6.74 5.74 12.92
C ASP A 48 7.23 4.29 12.91
N PRO A 49 7.96 3.82 13.93
CA PRO A 49 8.44 2.43 14.01
C PRO A 49 7.34 1.35 13.83
N ARG A 50 6.07 1.72 13.97
CA ARG A 50 4.90 0.83 13.85
C ARG A 50 4.01 1.11 12.64
N ILE A 51 4.30 2.16 11.86
CA ILE A 51 3.46 2.61 10.75
C ILE A 51 4.27 2.50 9.45
N PRO A 52 4.28 1.33 8.81
CA PRO A 52 4.90 1.16 7.50
C PRO A 52 4.14 1.95 6.43
N LEU A 53 4.91 2.46 5.47
CA LEU A 53 4.44 3.21 4.31
C LEU A 53 4.86 2.48 3.02
N TRP A 54 3.92 2.37 2.10
CA TRP A 54 4.14 1.81 0.77
C TRP A 54 4.15 2.90 -0.28
N ASP A 55 4.94 2.71 -1.32
CA ASP A 55 4.85 3.52 -2.51
C ASP A 55 3.51 3.24 -3.21
N ALA A 56 2.73 4.30 -3.45
CA ALA A 56 1.41 4.18 -4.04
C ALA A 56 1.44 3.61 -5.46
N GLN A 57 2.47 3.95 -6.25
CA GLN A 57 2.61 3.47 -7.62
C GLN A 57 2.94 1.97 -7.63
N ALA A 58 3.89 1.55 -6.79
CA ALA A 58 4.26 0.14 -6.66
C ALA A 58 3.07 -0.74 -6.24
N VAL A 59 2.20 -0.24 -5.35
CA VAL A 59 0.98 -0.95 -4.94
C VAL A 59 -0.01 -1.05 -6.11
N GLN A 60 -0.20 0.03 -6.87
CA GLN A 60 -1.07 0.04 -8.06
C GLN A 60 -0.59 -0.96 -9.12
N ASP A 61 0.70 -0.94 -9.44
CA ASP A 61 1.30 -1.83 -10.44
C ASP A 61 1.19 -3.30 -10.02
N TRP A 62 1.46 -3.58 -8.75
CA TRP A 62 1.27 -4.91 -8.16
C TRP A 62 -0.18 -5.36 -8.21
N HIS A 63 -1.13 -4.48 -7.90
CA HIS A 63 -2.55 -4.82 -7.91
C HIS A 63 -3.04 -5.11 -9.33
N ALA A 64 -2.63 -4.29 -10.31
CA ALA A 64 -2.95 -4.48 -11.72
C ALA A 64 -2.38 -5.79 -12.30
N GLY A 65 -1.19 -6.20 -11.87
CA GLY A 65 -0.54 -7.45 -12.31
C GLY A 65 -1.05 -8.71 -11.60
N ARG A 66 -1.95 -8.60 -10.63
CA ARG A 66 -2.34 -9.74 -9.79
C ARG A 66 -3.42 -10.60 -10.47
N PRO A 67 -3.24 -11.93 -10.60
CA PRO A 67 -4.18 -12.85 -11.27
C PRO A 67 -5.53 -13.08 -10.55
N GLY A 68 -5.90 -12.22 -9.60
CA GLY A 68 -7.19 -12.25 -8.89
C GLY A 68 -7.84 -10.88 -8.71
N ALA A 69 -7.27 -9.80 -9.28
CA ALA A 69 -7.88 -8.46 -9.23
C ALA A 69 -9.00 -8.27 -10.27
N ALA A 70 -9.12 -9.19 -11.24
CA ALA A 70 -10.18 -9.20 -12.24
C ALA A 70 -11.33 -10.14 -11.82
N LYS A 71 -12.27 -9.62 -11.02
CA LYS A 71 -13.72 -9.91 -11.06
C LYS A 71 -14.41 -9.43 -9.78
N VAL A 72 -15.12 -8.31 -9.88
CA VAL A 72 -16.53 -8.17 -9.49
C VAL A 72 -17.19 -7.14 -10.39
#